data_AF-A0A3B7MMH8-F1
#
_entry.id   AF-A0A3B7MMH8-F1
#
_cell.length_a   1.000
_cell.length_b   1.000
_cell.length_c   1.000
_cell.angle_alpha   90.00
_cell.angle_beta   90.00
_cell.angle_gamma   90.00
#
_symmetry.space_group_name_H-M   'P 1'
#
loop_
_entity.id
_entity.type
_entity.pdbx_description
1 polymer ?
#
loop_
_entity_poly.entity_id
_entity_poly.type
_entity_poly.pdbx_seq_one_letter_code
_entity_poly.pdbx_strand_id
1 'polypeptide(L)'
;MRTTAIRQKLHQFIDNAEEKRVKAIFTLLEDEITQGEWEYTDEFKKELDNRHTHYKSGGEMVSAADANKQIRKLLTTKKKK
;
A
#
# COMPACT_ATOMS: atom_id res chain seq x y z
N MET A 1 -4.58 -11.49 -27.67
CA MET A 1 -3.45 -12.36 -27.27
C MET A 1 -3.69 -12.83 -25.84
N ARG A 2 -3.61 -14.13 -25.55
CA ARG A 2 -3.75 -14.61 -24.16
C ARG A 2 -2.59 -14.05 -23.34
N THR A 3 -2.88 -13.36 -22.25
CA THR A 3 -1.92 -12.79 -21.29
C THR A 3 -0.84 -13.81 -20.87
N THR A 4 -1.17 -15.09 -20.83
CA THR A 4 -0.24 -16.21 -20.61
C THR A 4 0.92 -16.25 -21.61
N ALA A 5 0.65 -16.05 -22.90
CA ALA A 5 1.68 -16.10 -23.95
C ALA A 5 2.63 -14.89 -23.87
N ILE A 6 2.13 -13.74 -23.41
CA ILE A 6 2.96 -12.55 -23.18
C ILE A 6 3.88 -12.77 -21.98
N ARG A 7 3.37 -13.33 -20.87
CA ARG A 7 4.19 -13.67 -19.68
C ARG A 7 5.31 -14.65 -20.02
N GLN A 8 5.01 -15.73 -20.75
CA GLN A 8 6.03 -16.70 -21.16
C GLN A 8 7.15 -16.06 -21.99
N LYS A 9 6.82 -15.17 -22.93
CA LYS A 9 7.82 -14.46 -23.73
C LYS A 9 8.68 -13.51 -22.88
N LEU A 10 8.08 -12.82 -21.91
CA LEU A 10 8.81 -11.95 -20.98
C LEU A 10 9.78 -12.74 -20.10
N HIS A 11 9.36 -13.89 -19.55
CA HIS A 11 10.25 -14.76 -18.78
C HIS A 11 11.46 -15.21 -19.60
N GLN A 12 11.22 -15.78 -20.79
CA GLN A 12 12.29 -16.21 -21.68
C GLN A 12 13.24 -15.08 -22.09
N PHE A 13 12.71 -13.86 -22.28
CA PHE A 13 13.53 -12.70 -22.59
C PHE A 13 14.43 -12.33 -21.41
N ILE A 14 13.88 -12.23 -20.19
CA ILE A 14 14.63 -11.84 -18.99
C ILE A 14 15.73 -12.86 -18.68
N ASP A 15 15.44 -14.15 -18.79
CA ASP A 15 16.39 -15.24 -18.49
C ASP A 15 17.64 -15.22 -19.37
N ASN A 16 17.53 -14.68 -20.59
CA ASN A 16 18.62 -14.64 -21.58
C ASN A 16 19.12 -13.21 -21.87
N ALA A 17 18.56 -12.19 -21.22
CA ALA A 17 18.90 -10.80 -21.48
C ALA A 17 20.24 -10.42 -20.86
N GLU A 18 21.01 -9.59 -21.57
CA GLU A 18 22.20 -8.95 -21.02
C GLU A 18 21.84 -8.11 -19.78
N GLU A 19 22.73 -8.09 -18.78
CA GLU A 19 22.52 -7.40 -17.49
C GLU A 19 22.05 -5.95 -17.66
N LYS A 20 22.60 -5.22 -18.64
CA LYS A 20 22.22 -3.82 -18.92
C LYS A 20 20.74 -3.67 -19.30
N ARG A 21 20.18 -4.67 -20.00
CA ARG A 21 18.77 -4.68 -20.41
C ARG A 21 17.86 -5.04 -19.24
N VAL A 22 18.29 -6.00 -18.40
CA VAL A 22 17.58 -6.35 -17.17
C VAL A 22 17.48 -5.15 -16.23
N LYS A 23 18.60 -4.44 -16.01
CA LYS A 23 18.61 -3.20 -15.21
C LYS A 23 17.69 -2.13 -15.78
N ALA A 24 17.72 -1.90 -17.09
CA ALA A 24 16.82 -0.91 -17.70
C ALA A 24 15.34 -1.27 -17.50
N ILE A 25 14.97 -2.54 -17.64
CA ILE A 25 13.59 -3.01 -17.40
C ILE A 25 13.23 -2.87 -15.92
N PHE A 26 14.13 -3.25 -15.02
CA PHE A 26 13.91 -3.10 -13.59
C PHE A 26 13.71 -1.65 -13.21
N THR A 27 14.57 -0.72 -13.65
CA THR A 27 14.41 0.71 -13.36
C THR A 27 13.13 1.30 -13.94
N LEU A 28 12.67 0.85 -15.11
CA LEU A 28 11.42 1.32 -15.71
C LEU A 28 10.17 0.85 -14.97
N LEU A 29 10.26 -0.28 -14.26
CA LEU A 29 9.13 -0.94 -13.59
C LEU A 29 9.39 -1.10 -12.09
N GLU A 30 10.36 -0.35 -11.54
CA GLU A 30 10.87 -0.60 -10.19
C GLU A 30 9.74 -0.37 -9.19
N ASP A 31 9.00 0.72 -9.37
CA ASP A 31 7.84 1.03 -8.55
C ASP A 31 6.78 -0.06 -8.65
N GLU A 32 6.42 -0.54 -9.84
CA GLU A 32 5.39 -1.59 -10.00
C GLU A 32 5.83 -2.98 -9.53
N ILE A 33 7.14 -3.27 -9.57
CA ILE A 33 7.73 -4.54 -9.11
C ILE A 33 7.89 -4.53 -7.58
N THR A 34 8.32 -3.40 -7.01
CA THR A 34 8.63 -3.27 -5.57
C THR A 34 7.41 -2.87 -4.75
N GLN A 35 6.52 -2.05 -5.32
CA GLN A 35 5.17 -1.83 -4.81
C GLN A 35 4.32 -3.02 -5.25
N GLY A 36 4.59 -4.20 -4.68
CA GLY A 36 3.56 -5.23 -4.62
C GLY A 36 2.27 -4.59 -4.14
N GLU A 37 1.12 -5.02 -4.68
CA GLU A 37 -0.20 -4.44 -4.36
C GLU A 37 -0.23 -4.04 -2.90
N TRP A 38 -0.37 -2.73 -2.63
CA TRP A 38 -0.49 -2.21 -1.27
C TRP A 38 -1.81 -2.74 -0.70
N GLU A 39 -1.82 -4.00 -0.31
CA GLU A 39 -2.94 -4.61 0.36
C GLU A 39 -2.94 -4.07 1.78
N TYR A 40 -4.06 -3.45 2.13
CA TYR A 40 -4.36 -3.19 3.52
C TYR A 40 -4.34 -4.51 4.29
N THR A 41 -3.66 -4.51 5.44
CA THR A 41 -3.68 -5.66 6.33
C THR A 41 -5.13 -5.94 6.76
N ASP A 42 -5.42 -7.19 7.11
CA ASP A 42 -6.77 -7.59 7.52
C ASP A 42 -7.23 -6.81 8.77
N GLU A 43 -6.31 -6.47 9.67
CA GLU A 43 -6.60 -5.63 10.83
C GLU A 43 -7.01 -4.22 10.41
N PHE A 44 -6.35 -3.66 9.40
CA PHE A 44 -6.69 -2.33 8.91
C PHE A 44 -8.01 -2.34 8.14
N LYS A 45 -8.26 -3.35 7.30
CA LYS A 45 -9.55 -3.57 6.63
C LYS A 45 -10.69 -3.64 7.66
N LYS A 46 -10.52 -4.42 8.73
CA LYS A 46 -11.49 -4.54 9.83
C LYS A 46 -11.75 -3.22 10.55
N GLU A 47 -10.71 -2.43 10.81
CA GLU A 47 -10.87 -1.09 11.41
C GLU A 47 -11.67 -0.15 10.51
N LEU A 48 -11.45 -0.19 9.19
CA LEU A 48 -12.23 0.60 8.24
C LEU A 48 -13.71 0.17 8.23
N ASP A 49 -13.99 -1.13 8.26
CA ASP A 49 -15.37 -1.65 8.35
C ASP A 49 -16.07 -1.22 9.64
N ASN A 50 -15.35 -1.24 10.77
CA ASN A 50 -15.87 -0.77 12.05
C ASN A 50 -16.23 0.72 11.99
N ARG A 51 -15.34 1.55 11.44
CA ARG A 51 -15.57 3.00 11.29
C ARG A 51 -16.75 3.29 10.37
N HIS A 52 -16.84 2.57 9.26
CA HIS A 52 -17.93 2.69 8.33
C HIS A 52 -19.27 2.32 8.99
N THR A 53 -19.30 1.20 9.71
CA THR A 53 -20.49 0.75 10.46
C THR A 53 -20.90 1.76 11.52
N HIS A 54 -19.95 2.29 12.29
CA HIS A 54 -20.20 3.32 13.30
C HIS A 54 -20.83 4.58 12.70
N TYR A 55 -20.32 5.04 11.56
CA TYR A 55 -20.90 6.19 10.87
C TYR A 55 -22.32 5.89 10.37
N LYS A 56 -22.56 4.70 9.81
CA LYS A 56 -23.89 4.28 9.32
C LYS A 56 -24.92 4.14 10.44
N SER A 57 -24.51 3.81 11.66
CA SER A 57 -25.39 3.73 12.82
C SER A 57 -25.63 5.08 13.52
N GLY A 58 -25.17 6.19 12.93
CA GLY A 58 -25.36 7.55 13.46
C GLY A 58 -24.21 8.06 14.33
N GLY A 59 -23.07 7.37 14.34
CA GLY A 59 -21.84 7.83 14.97
C GLY A 59 -21.23 9.04 14.27
N GLU A 60 -20.63 9.93 15.04
CA GLU A 60 -20.04 11.16 14.52
C GLU A 60 -18.56 10.95 14.16
N MET A 61 -18.14 11.59 13.06
CA MET A 61 -16.71 11.66 12.74
C MET A 61 -16.00 12.64 13.66
N VAL A 62 -14.76 12.34 14.01
CA VAL A 62 -13.93 13.25 14.80
C VAL A 62 -13.52 14.44 13.95
N SER A 63 -13.69 15.66 14.47
CA SER A 63 -13.27 16.88 13.78
C SER A 63 -11.74 16.91 13.58
N ALA A 64 -11.28 17.64 12.57
CA ALA A 64 -9.84 17.81 12.34
C ALA A 64 -9.13 18.44 13.57
N ALA A 65 -9.81 19.33 14.30
CA ALA A 65 -9.27 19.95 15.51
C ALA A 65 -9.09 18.93 16.64
N ASP A 66 -10.08 18.06 16.85
CA ASP A 66 -10.04 17.04 17.88
C ASP A 66 -9.05 15.92 17.55
N ALA A 67 -8.99 15.50 16.28
CA ALA A 67 -7.99 14.55 15.79
C ALA A 67 -6.57 15.09 16.04
N ASN A 68 -6.31 16.36 15.70
CA ASN A 68 -5.03 17.01 15.97
C ASN A 68 -4.69 17.05 17.47
N LYS A 69 -5.68 17.30 18.34
CA LYS A 69 -5.49 17.28 19.79
C LYS A 69 -5.11 15.88 20.29
N GLN A 70 -5.75 14.83 19.78
CA GLN A 70 -5.43 13.44 20.12
C GLN A 70 -4.02 13.06 19.67
N ILE A 71 -3.64 13.39 18.43
CA ILE A 71 -2.30 13.14 17.88
C ILE A 71 -1.23 13.83 18.73
N ARG A 72 -1.42 15.12 19.08
CA ARG A 72 -0.49 15.87 19.93
C ARG A 72 -0.31 15.25 21.31
N LYS A 73 -1.39 14.71 21.91
CA LYS A 73 -1.29 13.98 23.18
C LYS A 73 -0.42 12.73 23.03
N LEU A 74 -0.67 11.90 22.03
CA LEU A 74 0.12 10.68 21.79
C LEU A 74 1.61 10.97 21.57
N LEU A 75 1.93 12.03 20.82
CA LEU A 75 3.31 12.46 20.56
C LEU A 75 4.02 12.96 21.83
N THR A 76 3.33 13.70 22.69
CA THR A 76 3.91 14.22 23.94
C THR A 76 4.07 13.13 25.00
N THR A 77 3.16 12.15 25.06
CA THR A 77 3.30 10.98 25.93
C THR A 77 4.47 10.08 25.52
N LYS A 78 4.72 9.91 24.21
CA LYS A 78 5.88 9.16 23.71
C LYS A 78 7.23 9.84 24.01
N LYS A 79 7.30 11.17 24.08
CA LYS A 79 8.52 11.91 24.44
C LYS A 79 8.91 11.84 25.92
N LYS A 80 8.02 11.37 26.80
CA LYS A 80 8.26 11.27 28.25
C LYS A 80 8.73 9.86 28.69
N LYS A 81 8.74 8.90 27.79
CA LYS A 81 9.36 7.58 27.97
C LYS A 81 10.72 7.57 27.29
#